data_AF-A0AA41XD97-F1
#
_entry.id   AF-A0AA41XD97-F1
#
_cell.length_a   1.000
_cell.length_b   1.000
_cell.length_c   1.000
_cell.angle_alpha   90.00
_cell.angle_beta   90.00
_cell.angle_gamma   90.00
#
_symmetry.space_group_name_H-M   'P 1'
#
loop_
_entity.id
_entity.type
_entity.pdbx_description
1 polymer ?
#
loop_
_entity_poly.entity_id
_entity_poly.type
_entity_poly.pdbx_seq_one_letter_code
_entity_poly.pdbx_strand_id
1 'polypeptide(L)' 'MRELVGTCHACGTEVYCTGGFLNGIVQDGNTFCIRCAEHEGDKAWKNLSNGDCRPISGAD' A
#
# COMPACT_ATOMS: atom_id res chain seq x y z
N MET A 1 5.17 -0.30 20.59
CA MET A 1 5.06 -1.72 20.17
C MET A 1 4.69 -1.75 18.69
N ARG A 2 5.15 -2.75 17.92
CA ARG A 2 4.67 -3.04 16.56
C ARG A 2 4.09 -4.44 16.54
N GLU A 3 2.91 -4.59 15.94
CA GLU A 3 2.19 -5.86 15.83
C GLU A 3 1.88 -6.11 14.36
N LEU A 4 2.20 -7.30 13.85
CA LEU A 4 1.90 -7.68 12.47
C LEU A 4 0.39 -7.95 12.35
N VAL A 5 -0.29 -7.20 11.50
CA VAL A 5 -1.74 -7.34 11.27
C VAL A 5 -2.02 -8.25 10.07
N GLY A 6 -1.13 -8.25 9.09
CA GLY A 6 -1.21 -9.10 7.91
C GLY A 6 -0.31 -8.58 6.80
N THR A 7 -0.69 -8.86 5.55
CA THR A 7 0.11 -8.55 4.36
C THR A 7 -0.74 -7.75 3.38
N CYS A 8 -0.15 -6.76 2.71
CA CYS A 8 -0.81 -5.95 1.70
C CYS A 8 -1.20 -6.80 0.49
N HIS A 9 -2.49 -6.90 0.18
CA HIS A 9 -3.01 -7.67 -0.95
C HIS A 9 -2.41 -7.23 -2.29
N ALA A 10 -2.16 -5.93 -2.48
CA ALA A 10 -1.67 -5.36 -3.73
C ALA A 10 -0.16 -5.51 -3.97
N CYS A 11 0.68 -5.58 -2.93
CA CYS A 11 2.14 -5.54 -3.08
C CYS A 11 2.94 -6.52 -2.19
N GLY A 12 2.28 -7.38 -1.42
CA GLY A 12 2.96 -8.38 -0.57
C GLY A 12 3.76 -7.82 0.61
N THR A 13 3.74 -6.49 0.84
CA THR A 13 4.43 -5.85 1.97
C THR A 13 3.65 -6.07 3.27
N GLU A 14 4.34 -6.43 4.34
CA GLU A 14 3.77 -6.58 5.68
C GLU A 14 3.12 -5.27 6.19
N VAL A 15 1.95 -5.38 6.80
CA VAL A 15 1.20 -4.25 7.37
C VAL A 15 1.12 -4.40 8.89
N TYR A 16 1.49 -3.32 9.59
CA TYR A 16 1.69 -3.33 11.04
C TYR A 16 0.77 -2.33 11.75
N CYS A 17 0.28 -2.70 12.93
CA CYS A 17 -0.19 -1.75 13.92
C CYS A 17 1.01 -1.23 14.71
N THR A 18 1.15 0.10 14.80
CA THR A 18 2.21 0.76 15.57
C THR A 18 1.56 1.72 16.56
N GLY A 19 1.72 1.46 17.85
CA GLY A 19 1.16 2.32 18.91
C GLY A 19 -0.38 2.45 18.90
N GLY A 20 -1.09 1.44 18.39
CA GLY A 20 -2.56 1.44 18.24
C GLY A 20 -3.08 1.91 16.87
N PHE A 21 -2.21 2.36 15.97
CA PHE A 21 -2.59 2.83 14.63
C PHE A 21 -2.12 1.88 13.53
N LEU A 22 -3.04 1.50 12.63
CA LEU A 22 -2.75 0.65 11.47
C LEU A 22 -1.95 1.44 10.42
N ASN A 23 -0.84 0.88 9.94
CA ASN A 23 -0.01 1.49 8.88
C ASN A 23 -0.52 1.09 7.47
N GLY A 24 -1.84 1.20 7.30
CA GLY A 24 -2.60 0.72 6.16
C GLY A 24 -4.10 0.92 6.34
N ILE A 25 -4.89 0.41 5.41
CA ILE A 25 -6.36 0.32 5.49
C ILE A 25 -6.81 -1.14 5.40
N VAL A 26 -8.05 -1.41 5.81
CA VAL A 26 -8.76 -2.66 5.50
C VAL A 26 -9.99 -2.31 4.68
N GLN A 27 -10.13 -2.91 3.50
CA GLN A 27 -11.17 -2.63 2.53
C GLN A 27 -11.63 -3.95 1.91
N ASP A 28 -12.93 -4.22 1.93
CA ASP A 28 -13.54 -5.50 1.51
C ASP A 28 -12.86 -6.74 2.11
N GLY A 29 -12.44 -6.63 3.38
CA GLY A 29 -11.72 -7.69 4.12
C GLY A 29 -10.24 -7.85 3.76
N ASN A 30 -9.75 -7.13 2.75
CA ASN A 30 -8.35 -7.14 2.33
C ASN A 30 -7.57 -6.01 3.01
N THR A 31 -6.37 -6.32 3.49
CA THR A 31 -5.46 -5.32 4.06
C THR A 31 -4.61 -4.69 2.95
N PHE A 32 -4.45 -3.38 2.96
CA PHE A 32 -3.58 -2.64 2.05
C PHE A 32 -2.63 -1.74 2.85
N CYS A 33 -1.35 -1.67 2.46
CA CYS A 33 -0.41 -0.72 3.08
C CYS A 33 -0.73 0.71 2.63
N ILE A 34 -0.29 1.72 3.40
CA ILE A 34 -0.54 3.15 3.11
C ILE A 34 -0.22 3.51 1.64
N ARG A 35 0.93 3.07 1.10
CA ARG A 35 1.34 3.33 -0.30
C ARG A 35 0.38 2.78 -1.37
N CYS A 36 -0.41 1.76 -1.02
CA CYS A 36 -1.44 1.18 -1.89
C CYS A 36 -2.82 1.78 -1.60
N ALA A 37 -3.08 2.24 -0.38
CA ALA A 37 -4.30 2.97 -0.02
C ALA A 37 -4.37 4.35 -0.70
N GLU A 38 -3.26 5.11 -0.64
CA GLU A 38 -3.09 6.39 -1.33
C GLU A 38 -3.15 6.26 -2.87
N HIS A 39 -3.12 5.03 -3.39
CA HIS A 39 -3.15 4.72 -4.82
C HIS A 39 -4.54 4.80 -5.43
N GLU A 40 -5.58 4.56 -4.65
CA GLU A 40 -6.96 4.50 -5.15
C GLU A 40 -7.62 5.89 -5.27
N GLY A 41 -7.02 6.92 -4.66
CA GLY A 41 -7.53 8.29 -4.66
C GLY A 41 -7.21 9.11 -5.92
N ASP A 42 -6.10 8.83 -6.63
CA ASP A 42 -5.63 9.70 -7.73
C ASP A 42 -4.86 8.95 -8.85
N LYS A 43 -4.92 9.44 -10.10
CA LYS A 43 -4.48 8.75 -11.33
C LYS A 43 -3.27 9.45 -12.00
N ALA A 44 -2.09 8.80 -12.10
CA ALA A 44 -1.05 8.95 -13.17
C ALA A 44 0.38 8.54 -12.73
N TRP A 45 0.67 7.24 -12.68
CA TRP A 45 1.70 6.50 -11.79
C TRP A 45 2.72 6.10 -12.98
N LYS A 46 4.05 6.05 -12.82
CA LYS A 46 4.96 5.40 -13.82
C LYS A 46 5.89 4.44 -13.08
N ASN A 47 5.55 3.15 -13.07
CA ASN A 47 6.30 2.07 -12.39
C ASN A 47 7.83 2.23 -12.52
N LEU A 48 8.54 2.26 -11.38
CA LEU A 48 9.99 2.08 -11.32
C LEU A 48 10.26 0.80 -10.52
N SER A 49 10.96 -0.15 -11.14
CA SER A 49 11.33 -1.43 -10.55
C SER A 49 12.11 -1.27 -9.24
N ASN A 50 12.03 -2.29 -8.36
CA ASN A 50 12.71 -2.43 -7.07
C ASN A 50 11.95 -1.87 -5.84
N GLY A 51 10.75 -2.41 -5.56
CA GLY A 51 10.04 -2.16 -4.29
C GLY A 51 9.38 -0.78 -4.15
N ASP A 52 9.50 0.08 -5.16
CA ASP A 52 8.81 1.35 -5.23
C ASP A 52 7.50 1.26 -6.00
N CYS A 53 6.40 1.58 -5.31
CA CYS A 53 5.11 1.84 -5.95
C CYS A 53 5.23 3.15 -6.76
N ARG A 54 4.96 3.13 -8.08
CA ARG A 54 4.76 4.31 -8.96
C ARG A 54 3.74 4.00 -10.09
N PRO A 55 2.87 4.94 -10.53
CA PRO A 55 1.24 4.27 -11.33
C PRO A 55 1.41 3.63 -12.75
N ILE A 56 0.38 3.58 -13.60
CA ILE A 56 0.50 3.04 -14.98
C ILE A 56 0.87 4.10 -16.05
N SER A 57 1.83 3.74 -16.93
CA SER A 57 2.58 4.66 -17.80
C SER A 57 1.77 5.51 -18.79
N GLY A 58 1.96 6.84 -18.71
CA GLY A 58 1.58 7.79 -19.76
C GLY A 58 2.24 9.16 -19.58
N ALA A 59 3.38 9.38 -20.24
CA ALA A 59 4.03 10.69 -20.43
C ALA A 59 5.07 10.55 -21.55
N ASP A 60 5.21 11.60 -22.35
CA ASP A 60 6.17 11.80 -23.45
C ASP A 60 7.63 11.47 -23.02
#